data_AF-A0A927LJB7-F1
#
_entry.id   AF-A0A927LJB7-F1
#
_cell.length_a   1.000
_cell.length_b   1.000
_cell.length_c   1.000
_cell.angle_alpha   90.00
_cell.angle_beta   90.00
_cell.angle_gamma   90.00
#
_symmetry.space_group_name_H-M   'P 1'
#
loop_
_entity.id
_entity.type
_entity.pdbx_description
1 polymer ?
#
loop_
_entity_poly.entity_id
_entity_poly.type
_entity_poly.pdbx_seq_one_letter_code
_entity_poly.pdbx_strand_id
1 'polypeptide(L)'
;MIIEASQNSHFLAWMLNGDLTKDGKIVFYRRDALSKMKELTFTKAFCISYDEQFTSTTDIPMKITMELVAKEITFGDATFSNNWIALD
;
A
#
# COMPACT_ATOMS: atom_id res chain seq x y z
N MET A 1 1.97 0.01 6.10
CA MET A 1 3.21 0.11 5.29
C MET A 1 3.82 1.50 5.46
N ILE A 2 5.14 1.64 5.32
CA ILE A 2 5.85 2.92 5.43
C ILE A 2 6.51 3.23 4.08
N ILE A 3 6.36 4.46 3.60
CA ILE A 3 6.84 4.94 2.30
C ILE A 3 7.60 6.24 2.52
N GLU A 4 8.70 6.45 1.80
CA GLU A 4 9.34 7.77 1.70
C GLU A 4 8.45 8.70 0.87
N ALA A 5 8.12 9.87 1.41
CA ALA A 5 7.26 10.81 0.71
C ALA A 5 7.93 11.35 -0.56
N SER A 6 7.12 11.72 -1.54
CA SER A 6 7.59 12.36 -2.77
C SER A 6 6.83 13.67 -2.99
N GLN A 7 7.12 14.38 -4.07
CA GLN A 7 6.38 15.61 -4.41
C GLN A 7 4.91 15.36 -4.79
N ASN A 8 4.50 14.10 -5.02
CA ASN A 8 3.13 13.78 -5.37
C ASN A 8 2.24 13.57 -4.14
N SER A 9 0.96 13.91 -4.28
CA SER A 9 -0.07 13.77 -3.23
C SER A 9 -1.02 12.59 -3.50
N HIS A 10 -0.61 11.61 -4.32
CA HIS A 10 -1.49 10.53 -4.76
C HIS A 10 -1.97 9.64 -3.60
N PHE A 11 -1.12 9.41 -2.61
CA PHE A 11 -1.48 8.62 -1.43
C PHE A 11 -2.45 9.38 -0.51
N LEU A 12 -2.24 10.69 -0.34
CA LEU A 12 -3.19 11.55 0.37
C LEU A 12 -4.55 11.58 -0.33
N ALA A 13 -4.58 11.74 -1.65
CA ALA A 13 -5.82 11.72 -2.43
C ALA A 13 -6.56 10.37 -2.33
N TRP A 14 -5.83 9.26 -2.14
CA TRP A 14 -6.43 7.95 -1.89
C TRP A 14 -7.10 7.89 -0.52
N MET A 15 -6.46 8.42 0.52
CA MET A 15 -7.08 8.50 1.86
C MET A 15 -8.30 9.43 1.89
N LEU A 16 -8.22 10.59 1.24
CA LEU A 16 -9.29 11.60 1.27
C LEU A 16 -10.56 11.17 0.53
N ASN A 17 -10.49 10.14 -0.31
CA ASN A 17 -11.63 9.62 -1.04
C ASN A 17 -12.02 8.23 -0.54
N GLY A 18 -13.03 8.17 0.33
CA GLY A 18 -13.50 6.93 0.95
C GLY A 18 -14.04 5.88 -0.03
N ASP A 19 -14.46 6.30 -1.22
CA ASP A 19 -14.96 5.38 -2.26
C ASP A 19 -13.85 4.93 -3.23
N LEU A 20 -12.69 5.58 -3.18
CA LEU A 20 -11.60 5.28 -4.10
C LEU A 20 -10.88 4.00 -3.70
N THR A 21 -10.92 3.04 -4.61
CA THR A 21 -10.09 1.85 -4.54
C THR A 21 -8.94 1.90 -5.52
N LYS A 22 -7.82 1.25 -5.17
CA LYS A 22 -6.73 0.98 -6.11
C LYS A 22 -6.30 -0.47 -6.05
N ASP A 23 -5.81 -0.95 -7.19
CA ASP A 23 -5.10 -2.20 -7.31
C ASP A 23 -3.59 -1.92 -7.32
N GLY A 24 -2.79 -2.86 -6.84
CA GLY A 24 -1.35 -2.66 -6.80
C GLY A 24 -0.56 -3.88 -6.39
N LYS A 25 0.76 -3.70 -6.32
CA LYS A 25 1.69 -4.74 -5.90
C LYS A 25 2.88 -4.18 -5.16
N ILE A 26 3.38 -4.97 -4.21
CA ILE A 26 4.64 -4.76 -3.50
C ILE A 26 5.60 -5.86 -3.98
N VAL A 27 6.69 -5.44 -4.62
CA VAL A 27 7.70 -6.35 -5.18
C VAL A 27 8.92 -6.35 -4.27
N PHE A 28 9.28 -7.53 -3.77
CA PHE A 28 10.51 -7.75 -3.04
C PHE A 28 11.56 -8.23 -4.03
N TYR A 29 12.59 -7.41 -4.28
CA TYR A 29 13.72 -7.77 -5.13
C TYR A 29 14.78 -8.50 -4.31
N ARG A 30 15.58 -9.33 -4.98
CA ARG A 30 16.76 -9.92 -4.33
C ARG A 30 17.81 -8.83 -4.08
N ARG A 31 18.64 -9.02 -3.06
CA ARG A 31 19.72 -8.08 -2.72
C ARG A 31 20.91 -8.18 -3.68
N ASP A 32 21.15 -9.38 -4.21
CA ASP A 32 22.27 -9.72 -5.08
C ASP A 32 21.98 -9.52 -6.57
N ALA A 33 20.70 -9.46 -6.94
CA ALA A 33 20.25 -9.33 -8.32
C ALA A 33 18.92 -8.56 -8.39
N LEU A 34 18.71 -7.78 -9.44
CA LEU A 34 17.46 -7.06 -9.69
C LEU A 34 16.28 -7.97 -10.08
N SER A 35 16.43 -9.29 -9.97
CA SER A 35 15.34 -10.24 -10.16
C SER A 35 14.36 -10.25 -8.98
N LYS A 36 13.08 -10.47 -9.28
CA LYS A 36 11.99 -10.58 -8.31
C LYS A 36 12.19 -11.78 -7.37
N MET A 37 12.07 -11.56 -6.06
CA MET A 37 12.10 -12.60 -5.02
C MET A 37 10.69 -13.01 -4.61
N LYS A 38 9.85 -12.05 -4.21
CA LYS A 38 8.45 -12.25 -3.83
C LYS A 38 7.60 -11.09 -4.32
N GLU A 39 6.30 -11.33 -4.44
CA GLU A 39 5.33 -10.32 -4.83
C GLU A 39 4.08 -10.47 -3.96
N LEU A 40 3.62 -9.34 -3.42
CA LEU A 40 2.29 -9.20 -2.85
C LEU A 40 1.46 -8.40 -3.84
N THR A 41 0.33 -8.93 -4.30
CA THR A 41 -0.66 -8.19 -5.09
C THR A 41 -1.90 -7.95 -4.24
N PHE A 42 -2.54 -6.80 -4.44
CA PHE A 42 -3.80 -6.47 -3.77
C PHE A 42 -4.77 -5.87 -4.78
N THR A 43 -6.05 -6.18 -4.62
CA THR A 43 -7.14 -5.66 -5.47
C THR A 43 -8.23 -4.99 -4.64
N LYS A 44 -8.83 -3.96 -5.21
CA LYS A 44 -9.85 -3.09 -4.61
C LYS A 44 -9.47 -2.65 -3.19
N ALA A 45 -8.26 -2.11 -3.04
CA ALA A 45 -7.78 -1.64 -1.75
C ALA A 45 -8.30 -0.23 -1.44
N PHE A 46 -8.82 -0.05 -0.23
CA PHE A 46 -9.11 1.24 0.38
C PHE A 46 -7.93 1.67 1.25
N CYS A 47 -7.66 2.97 1.30
CA CYS A 47 -6.76 3.53 2.29
C CYS A 47 -7.59 3.92 3.52
N ILE A 48 -7.35 3.27 4.66
CA ILE A 48 -8.14 3.47 5.89
C ILE A 48 -7.39 4.31 6.95
N SER A 49 -6.08 4.48 6.77
CA SER A 49 -5.24 5.30 7.63
C SER A 49 -4.09 5.89 6.81
N TYR A 50 -3.78 7.15 7.11
CA TYR A 50 -2.69 7.92 6.53
C TYR A 50 -2.10 8.83 7.60
N ASP A 51 -0.80 8.72 7.83
CA ASP A 51 -0.03 9.57 8.73
C ASP A 51 1.26 9.98 8.03
N GLU A 52 1.45 11.27 7.81
CA GLU A 52 2.65 11.82 7.17
C GLU A 52 3.42 12.68 8.16
N GLN A 53 4.68 12.31 8.39
CA GLN A 53 5.55 12.92 9.39
C GLN A 53 6.80 13.49 8.76
N PHE A 54 7.19 14.67 9.25
CA PHE A 54 8.45 15.32 8.89
C PHE A 54 9.39 15.40 10.09
N THR A 55 10.63 14.95 9.89
CA THR A 55 11.72 15.08 10.86
C THR A 55 12.99 15.57 10.16
N SER A 56 13.43 16.78 10.50
CA SER A 56 14.56 17.45 9.82
C SER A 56 15.94 16.83 10.07
N THR A 57 16.06 15.94 11.05
CA THR A 57 17.34 15.40 11.54
C THR A 57 17.58 13.94 11.15
N THR A 58 16.71 13.33 10.33
CA THR A 58 16.80 11.92 9.94
C THR A 58 17.11 11.74 8.46
N ASP A 59 17.76 10.63 8.11
CA ASP A 59 18.14 10.32 6.72
C ASP A 59 16.94 10.25 5.75
N ILE A 60 15.76 9.91 6.25
CA ILE A 60 14.49 9.94 5.49
C ILE A 60 13.57 10.95 6.18
N PRO A 61 13.61 12.22 5.77
CA PRO A 61 12.99 13.32 6.51
C PRO A 61 11.48 13.35 6.39
N MET A 62 10.89 12.79 5.32
CA MET A 62 9.43 12.69 5.18
C MET A 62 9.01 11.23 5.00
N LYS A 63 8.14 10.76 5.89
CA LYS A 63 7.63 9.38 5.89
C LYS A 63 6.11 9.39 5.90
N ILE A 64 5.53 8.51 5.10
CA ILE A 64 4.10 8.25 5.08
C ILE A 64 3.87 6.85 5.64
N THR A 65 3.11 6.75 6.71
CA THR A 65 2.57 5.49 7.24
C THR A 65 1.14 5.33 6.77
N MET A 66 0.83 4.22 6.11
CA MET A 66 -0.51 3.92 5.59
C MET A 66 -1.00 2.55 6.00
N GLU A 67 -2.30 2.42 6.17
CA GLU A 67 -2.98 1.12 6.31
C GLU A 67 -3.99 0.94 5.18
N LEU A 68 -3.93 -0.23 4.54
CA LEU A 68 -4.78 -0.58 3.41
C LEU A 68 -5.67 -1.76 3.77
N VAL A 69 -6.93 -1.70 3.36
CA VAL A 69 -7.87 -2.83 3.42
C VAL A 69 -8.24 -3.21 2.00
N ALA A 70 -7.87 -4.42 1.58
CA ALA A 70 -8.11 -4.92 0.25
C ALA A 70 -9.25 -5.95 0.22
N LYS A 71 -9.93 -6.03 -0.93
CA LYS A 71 -10.88 -7.11 -1.18
C LYS A 71 -10.14 -8.43 -1.30
N GLU A 72 -9.01 -8.44 -2.02
CA GLU A 72 -8.19 -9.64 -2.19
C GLU A 72 -6.71 -9.29 -2.08
N ILE A 73 -5.96 -10.19 -1.46
CA ILE A 73 -4.51 -10.13 -1.35
C ILE A 73 -3.96 -11.49 -1.78
N THR A 74 -2.99 -11.49 -2.69
CA THR A 74 -2.21 -12.68 -3.03
C THR A 74 -0.75 -12.44 -2.69
N PHE A 75 -0.13 -13.37 -1.96
CA PHE A 75 1.29 -13.33 -1.63
C PHE A 75 1.94 -14.68 -1.94
N GLY A 76 2.71 -14.73 -3.02
CA GLY A 76 3.23 -15.99 -3.55
C GLY A 76 2.10 -16.88 -4.05
N ASP A 77 1.94 -18.04 -3.42
CA ASP A 77 0.90 -19.03 -3.67
C ASP A 77 -0.32 -18.92 -2.74
N ALA A 78 -0.24 -18.07 -1.71
CA ALA A 78 -1.33 -17.85 -0.77
C ALA A 78 -2.24 -16.71 -1.22
N THR A 79 -3.54 -16.98 -1.32
CA THR A 79 -4.57 -15.97 -1.63
C THR A 79 -5.56 -15.86 -0.47
N PHE A 80 -5.86 -14.63 -0.08
CA PHE A 80 -6.91 -14.29 0.87
C PHE A 80 -7.90 -13.35 0.17
N SER A 81 -9.20 -13.67 0.23
CA SER A 81 -10.26 -12.86 -0.37
C SER A 81 -11.36 -12.64 0.67
N ASN A 82 -11.71 -11.36 0.87
CA ASN A 82 -12.80 -10.95 1.73
C ASN A 82 -14.15 -11.18 1.02
N ASN A 83 -14.98 -12.03 1.61
CA ASN A 83 -16.39 -12.15 1.26
C ASN A 83 -17.19 -11.03 1.94
N TRP A 84 -17.04 -9.80 1.44
CA TRP A 84 -17.94 -8.72 1.84
C TRP A 84 -19.33 -9.02 1.30
N ILE A 85 -20.29 -9.20 2.20
CA ILE A 85 -21.69 -9.42 1.85
C ILE A 85 -22.16 -8.14 1.16
N ALA A 86 -22.63 -8.24 -0.07
CA ALA A 86 -23.37 -7.14 -0.68
C ALA A 86 -24.70 -7.05 0.09
N LEU A 87 -24.99 -5.90 0.69
CA LEU A 87 -26.35 -5.61 1.12
C LEU A 87 -27.13 -5.35 -0.18
N ASP A 88 -28.01 -6.29 -0.54
CA ASP A 88 -28.97 -6.14 -1.63
C ASP A 88 -29.90 -4.93 -1.41
#